data_AF-A0AAD4RWN4-F1
#
_entry.id   AF-A0AAD4RWN4-F1
#
_cell.length_a   1.000
_cell.length_b   1.000
_cell.length_c   1.000
_cell.angle_alpha   90.00
_cell.angle_beta   90.00
_cell.angle_gamma   90.00
#
_symmetry.space_group_name_H-M   'P 1'
#
loop_
_entity.id
_entity.type
_entity.pdbx_description
1 polymer ?
#
loop_
_entity_poly.entity_id
_entity_poly.type
_entity_poly.pdbx_seq_one_letter_code
_entity_poly.pdbx_strand_id
1 'polypeptide(L)' 'MEGTESANVVSKGGRTGGDRKKAVTKSAKAGLQFPVGRITRFLKKGRYSRRLGSGAPVYMAAVLEYLAAE' A
#
# COMPACT_ATOMS: atom_id res chain seq x y z
N MET A 1 -22.48 -24.69 3.34
CA MET A 1 -21.38 -25.28 2.55
C MET A 1 -21.08 -24.30 1.45
N GLU A 2 -19.98 -23.55 1.56
CA GLU A 2 -19.12 -23.13 0.45
C GLU A 2 -17.85 -22.57 1.09
N GLY A 3 -16.74 -23.29 0.90
CA GLY A 3 -15.42 -22.80 1.21
C GLY A 3 -14.70 -22.49 -0.10
N THR A 4 -13.79 -21.53 -0.06
CA THR A 4 -12.58 -21.42 -0.91
C THR A 4 -11.54 -20.68 -0.06
N GLU A 5 -10.67 -21.43 0.60
CA GLU A 5 -9.28 -21.74 0.19
C GLU A 5 -8.26 -20.63 0.49
N SER A 6 -7.28 -21.04 1.31
CA SER A 6 -6.22 -20.27 1.96
C SER A 6 -5.18 -19.70 0.99
N ALA A 7 -4.64 -18.52 1.33
CA ALA A 7 -3.32 -18.12 0.85
C ALA A 7 -2.38 -17.84 2.04
N ASN A 8 -1.36 -18.69 2.12
CA ASN A 8 -0.28 -18.79 3.08
C ASN A 8 0.37 -17.42 3.40
N VAL A 9 0.36 -16.99 4.67
CA VAL A 9 1.15 -15.82 5.13
C VAL A 9 2.25 -16.31 6.06
N VAL A 10 3.43 -16.57 5.48
CA VAL A 10 4.69 -16.56 6.23
C VAL A 10 4.90 -15.13 6.74
N SER A 11 4.73 -14.91 8.04
CA SER A 11 5.18 -13.68 8.70
C SER A 11 6.38 -13.96 9.59
N LYS A 12 7.57 -13.71 9.06
CA LYS A 12 8.82 -13.62 9.83
C LYS A 12 9.03 -12.16 10.26
N GLY A 13 8.92 -11.91 11.56
CA GLY A 13 9.52 -10.77 12.28
C GLY A 13 8.72 -9.46 12.36
N GLY A 14 8.28 -9.09 13.58
CA GLY A 14 7.97 -7.71 13.96
C GLY A 14 6.75 -7.52 14.88
N ARG A 15 7.01 -7.37 16.19
CA ARG A 15 6.04 -7.13 17.30
C ARG A 15 4.94 -8.19 17.43
N THR A 16 5.37 -9.41 17.73
CA THR A 16 4.52 -10.47 18.27
C THR A 16 4.34 -10.21 19.77
N GLY A 17 3.13 -9.89 20.22
CA GLY A 17 2.85 -9.79 21.66
C GLY A 17 1.68 -8.92 22.10
N GLY A 18 0.77 -8.51 21.20
CA GLY A 18 -0.46 -7.81 21.58
C GLY A 18 -1.48 -7.82 20.46
N ASP A 19 -2.75 -7.55 20.79
CA ASP A 19 -3.85 -7.49 19.84
C ASP A 19 -3.51 -6.57 18.67
N ARG A 20 -3.29 -7.18 17.50
CA ARG A 20 -2.97 -6.44 16.28
C ARG A 20 -4.21 -5.68 15.83
N LYS A 21 -4.17 -4.35 15.95
CA LYS A 21 -5.16 -3.46 15.32
C LYS A 21 -5.29 -3.82 13.83
N LYS A 22 -6.52 -3.81 13.31
CA LYS A 22 -6.77 -4.05 11.89
C LYS A 22 -5.88 -3.15 11.04
N ALA A 23 -5.20 -3.74 10.05
CA ALA A 23 -4.33 -3.00 9.17
C ALA A 23 -5.15 -2.00 8.33
N VAL A 24 -4.80 -0.73 8.38
CA VAL A 24 -5.38 0.32 7.53
C VAL A 24 -4.46 0.53 6.33
N THR A 25 -5.03 0.58 5.14
CA THR A 25 -4.24 0.77 3.91
C THR A 25 -3.73 2.21 3.82
N LYS A 26 -2.61 2.42 3.12
CA LYS A 26 -2.07 3.77 2.90
C LYS A 26 -3.02 4.66 2.09
N SER A 27 -3.75 4.08 1.15
CA SER A 27 -4.80 4.76 0.39
C SER A 27 -5.92 5.24 1.30
N ALA A 28 -6.47 4.35 2.13
CA ALA A 28 -7.53 4.71 3.09
C ALA A 28 -7.05 5.78 4.09
N LYS A 29 -5.81 5.70 4.56
CA LYS A 29 -5.23 6.70 5.46
C LYS A 29 -5.02 8.06 4.78
N ALA A 30 -4.76 8.08 3.47
CA ALA A 30 -4.54 9.29 2.69
C ALA A 30 -5.84 9.88 2.11
N GLY A 31 -6.97 9.15 2.20
CA GLY A 31 -8.24 9.58 1.60
C GLY A 31 -8.26 9.50 0.07
N LEU A 32 -7.43 8.64 -0.52
CA LEU A 32 -7.30 8.50 -1.98
C LEU A 32 -7.93 7.20 -2.47
N GLN A 33 -8.68 7.27 -3.58
CA GLN A 33 -9.16 6.08 -4.30
C GLN A 33 -8.00 5.34 -4.98
N PHE A 34 -7.00 6.07 -5.45
CA PHE A 34 -5.88 5.49 -6.15
C PHE A 34 -4.98 4.67 -5.20
N PRO A 35 -4.38 3.57 -5.69
CA PRO A 35 -3.68 2.58 -4.89
C PRO A 35 -2.24 3.00 -4.53
N VAL A 36 -2.05 3.73 -3.43
CA VAL A 36 -0.74 4.24 -2.95
C VAL A 36 0.29 3.10 -2.76
N GLY A 37 -0.14 1.95 -2.24
CA GLY A 37 0.73 0.78 -2.04
C GLY A 37 1.27 0.21 -3.36
N ARG A 38 0.43 0.20 -4.41
CA ARG A 38 0.80 -0.28 -5.76
C ARG A 38 1.75 0.70 -6.44
N ILE A 39 1.50 1.99 -6.33
CA ILE A 39 2.39 3.04 -6.83
C ILE A 39 3.77 2.93 -6.17
N THR A 40 3.82 2.72 -4.85
CA THR A 40 5.09 2.48 -4.15
C THR A 40 5.86 1.30 -4.75
N ARG A 41 5.18 0.19 -5.07
CA ARG A 41 5.81 -1.00 -5.69
C ARG A 41 6.33 -0.68 -7.08
N PHE A 42 5.58 0.06 -7.90
CA PHE A 42 6.02 0.45 -9.24
C PHE A 42 7.20 1.41 -9.21
N LEU A 43 7.22 2.39 -8.30
CA LEU A 43 8.36 3.29 -8.13
C LEU A 43 9.64 2.53 -7.75
N LYS A 44 9.54 1.50 -6.90
CA LYS A 44 10.69 0.63 -6.57
C LYS A 44 11.12 -0.23 -7.74
N LYS A 45 10.17 -0.82 -8.48
CA LYS A 45 10.46 -1.66 -9.66
C LYS A 45 11.12 -0.85 -10.77
N GLY A 46 10.69 0.39 -10.98
CA GLY A 46 11.25 1.32 -11.95
C GLY A 46 12.65 1.85 -11.61
N ARG A 47 13.17 1.58 -10.39
CA ARG A 47 14.50 2.01 -9.94
C ARG A 47 14.77 3.52 -10.12
N TYR A 48 13.73 4.36 -10.04
CA TYR A 48 13.84 5.82 -10.19
C TYR A 48 14.74 6.48 -9.15
N SER A 49 14.91 5.85 -7.98
CA SER A 49 15.85 6.29 -6.97
C SER A 49 16.29 5.12 -6.08
N ARG A 50 17.41 5.30 -5.37
CA ARG A 50 17.90 4.33 -4.38
C ARG A 50 16.97 4.24 -3.15
N ARG A 51 16.35 5.35 -2.77
CA ARG A 51 15.41 5.45 -1.64
C ARG A 51 14.24 6.34 -2.02
N LEU A 52 13.03 5.93 -1.62
CA LEU A 52 11.82 6.70 -1.82
C LEU A 52 11.36 7.26 -0.48
N GLY A 53 11.05 8.56 -0.45
CA GLY A 53 10.38 9.19 0.69
C GLY A 53 8.99 8.58 0.91
N SER A 54 8.52 8.56 2.16
CA SER A 54 7.22 7.99 2.51
C SER A 54 6.03 8.73 1.86
N GLY A 55 6.17 10.04 1.63
CA GLY A 55 5.15 10.87 0.98
C GLY A 55 5.15 10.82 -0.56
N ALA A 56 6.25 10.40 -1.19
CA ALA A 56 6.36 10.35 -2.65
C ALA A 56 5.23 9.53 -3.33
N PRO A 57 4.90 8.30 -2.90
CA PRO A 57 3.81 7.55 -3.51
C PRO A 57 2.42 8.11 -3.19
N VAL A 58 2.27 8.91 -2.12
CA VAL A 58 1.00 9.55 -1.77
C VAL A 58 0.75 10.74 -2.70
N TYR A 59 1.76 11.59 -2.88
CA TYR A 59 1.68 12.73 -3.80
C TYR A 59 1.42 12.27 -5.24
N MET A 60 2.17 11.26 -5.73
CA MET A 60 1.93 10.69 -7.05
C MET A 60 0.51 10.12 -7.20
N ALA A 61 -0.02 9.44 -6.18
CA ALA A 61 -1.38 8.93 -6.23
C ALA A 61 -2.41 10.06 -6.32
N ALA A 62 -2.26 11.12 -5.53
CA ALA A 62 -3.18 12.25 -5.52
C ALA A 62 -3.20 12.99 -6.86
N VAL A 63 -2.03 13.25 -7.47
CA VAL A 63 -1.96 13.92 -8.77
C VAL A 63 -2.59 13.06 -9.87
N LEU A 64 -2.30 11.76 -9.90
CA LEU A 64 -2.90 10.86 -10.89
C LEU A 64 -4.40 10.69 -10.71
N GLU A 65 -4.89 10.69 -9.47
CA GLU A 65 -6.33 10.62 -9.17
C GLU A 65 -7.04 11.90 -9.60
N TYR A 66 -6.47 13.07 -9.30
CA TYR A 66 -6.99 14.35 -9.76
C TYR A 66 -7.10 14.40 -11.29
N LEU A 67 -6.03 14.04 -12.00
CA LEU A 67 -6.02 14.04 -13.47
C LEU A 67 -6.95 13.00 -14.11
N ALA A 68 -7.30 11.92 -13.41
CA ALA A 68 -8.21 10.90 -13.90
C ALA A 68 -9.68 11.20 -13.56
N ALA A 69 -9.92 12.11 -12.61
CA ALA A 69 -11.24 12.57 -12.22
C ALA A 69 -11.72 13.78 -13.05
N GLU A 70 -10.78 14.54 -13.62
CA GLU A 70 -11.04 15.54 -14.65
C GLU A 70 -11.47 14.89 -15.97
#